data_AF-A0A6J6IPV6-F1
#
_entry.id   AF-A0A6J6IPV6-F1
#
_cell.length_a   1.000
_cell.length_b   1.000
_cell.length_c   1.000
_cell.angle_alpha   90.00
_cell.angle_beta   90.00
_cell.angle_gamma   90.00
#
_symmetry.space_group_name_H-M   'P 1'
#
loop_
_entity.id
_entity.type
_entity.pdbx_description
1 polymer ?
#
loop_
_entity_poly.entity_id
_entity_poly.type
_entity_poly.pdbx_seq_one_letter_code
_entity_poly.pdbx_strand_id
1 'polypeptide(L)'
;MRAELEEDPDTVGLHRRLEELDPVAAARMDSANRRRVIRALEVVLGSGRPFSSFGPGIDAYPTAPFPIVGLDMPRDILGQRIADRYDDQFLAGFVDEVRMLLDRPGGLSRTARQALGYRELIDHFENGTPLEEAKTNAVFRTRRFARRQLRWFGRDPRIGWMPTDGTNTEIALASMTELLGD
;
A
#
# COMPACT_ATOMS: atom_id res chain seq x y z
N MET A 1 13.13 -22.70 3.14
CA MET A 1 13.12 -21.63 4.17
C MET A 1 11.87 -20.76 4.17
N ARG A 2 11.66 -19.81 3.22
CA ARG A 2 10.47 -18.94 3.30
C ARG A 2 9.14 -19.69 3.14
N ALA A 3 9.09 -20.65 2.22
CA ALA A 3 7.91 -21.49 2.01
C ALA A 3 7.55 -22.28 3.30
N GLU A 4 8.54 -22.88 3.96
CA GLU A 4 8.35 -23.59 5.25
C GLU A 4 7.79 -22.66 6.34
N LEU A 5 8.30 -21.43 6.46
CA LEU A 5 7.77 -20.45 7.43
C LEU A 5 6.34 -19.99 7.07
N GLU A 6 6.02 -19.91 5.77
CA GLU A 6 4.68 -19.57 5.30
C GLU A 6 3.66 -20.69 5.56
N GLU A 7 4.11 -21.95 5.56
CA GLU A 7 3.30 -23.14 5.85
C GLU A 7 3.00 -23.36 7.34
N ASP A 8 3.87 -22.91 8.25
CA ASP A 8 3.68 -23.09 9.70
C ASP A 8 2.52 -22.23 10.24
N PRO A 9 1.35 -22.79 10.59
CA PRO A 9 0.18 -22.00 10.98
C PRO A 9 0.35 -21.27 12.33
N ASP A 10 1.31 -21.68 13.17
CA ASP A 10 1.49 -21.13 14.53
C ASP A 10 2.25 -19.81 14.50
N THR A 11 1.51 -18.72 14.25
CA THR A 11 2.08 -17.38 14.26
C THR A 11 2.65 -16.98 15.62
N VAL A 12 2.10 -17.51 16.72
CA VAL A 12 2.61 -17.24 18.08
C VAL A 12 3.95 -17.93 18.29
N GLY A 13 4.06 -19.19 17.85
CA GLY A 13 5.32 -19.93 17.83
C GLY A 13 6.40 -19.26 16.98
N LEU A 14 6.03 -18.76 15.80
CA LEU A 14 6.94 -17.99 14.95
C LEU A 14 7.38 -16.68 15.62
N HIS A 15 6.48 -15.97 16.31
CA HIS A 15 6.84 -14.75 17.03
C HIS A 15 7.78 -15.03 18.21
N ARG A 16 7.54 -16.11 18.97
CA ARG A 16 8.44 -16.56 20.04
C ARG A 16 9.82 -16.92 19.51
N ARG A 17 9.88 -17.62 18.38
CA ARG A 17 11.15 -17.92 17.70
C ARG A 17 11.88 -16.65 17.27
N LEU A 18 11.14 -15.62 16.83
CA LEU A 18 11.73 -14.32 16.53
C LEU A 18 12.24 -13.63 17.79
N GLU A 19 11.53 -13.73 18.91
CA GLU A 19 11.95 -13.19 20.21
C GLU A 19 13.27 -13.80 20.70
N GLU A 20 13.46 -15.10 20.52
CA GLU A 20 14.71 -15.79 20.84
C GLU A 20 15.90 -15.32 19.99
N LEU A 21 15.67 -15.03 18.70
CA LEU A 21 16.73 -14.67 17.76
C LEU A 21 16.99 -13.16 17.66
N ASP A 22 15.95 -12.35 17.89
CA ASP A 22 15.96 -10.90 17.75
C ASP A 22 14.86 -10.26 18.64
N PRO A 23 15.11 -10.13 19.95
CA PRO A 23 14.13 -9.60 20.89
C PRO A 23 13.75 -8.14 20.58
N VAL A 24 14.67 -7.37 19.96
CA VAL A 24 14.43 -5.97 19.58
C VAL A 24 13.40 -5.90 18.45
N ALA A 25 13.53 -6.74 17.41
CA ALA A 25 12.54 -6.81 16.35
C ALA A 25 11.19 -7.35 16.86
N ALA A 26 11.21 -8.38 17.70
CA ALA A 26 10.00 -8.98 18.27
C ALA A 26 9.20 -7.97 19.11
N ALA A 27 9.86 -7.16 19.94
CA ALA A 27 9.22 -6.13 20.77
C ALA A 27 8.59 -4.99 19.95
N ARG A 28 9.16 -4.69 18.77
CA ARG A 28 8.65 -3.63 17.87
C ARG A 28 7.54 -4.11 16.93
N MET A 29 7.23 -5.40 16.93
CA MET A 29 6.29 -6.02 16.01
C MET A 29 5.09 -6.62 16.72
N ASP A 30 3.91 -6.33 16.18
CA ASP A 30 2.68 -7.01 16.58
C ASP A 30 2.80 -8.51 16.25
N SER A 31 2.62 -9.35 17.27
CA SER A 31 2.70 -10.82 17.16
C SER A 31 1.62 -11.39 16.24
N ALA A 32 0.48 -10.70 16.07
CA ALA A 32 -0.54 -11.10 15.11
C ALA A 32 -0.16 -10.78 13.65
N ASN A 33 0.88 -9.97 13.43
CA ASN A 33 1.31 -9.59 12.08
C ASN A 33 2.23 -10.65 11.46
N ARG A 34 1.64 -11.81 11.16
CA ARG A 34 2.29 -12.99 10.57
C ARG A 34 3.27 -12.65 9.44
N ARG A 35 2.85 -11.80 8.50
CA ARG A 35 3.70 -11.42 7.36
C ARG A 35 4.99 -10.72 7.79
N ARG A 36 4.92 -9.84 8.79
CA ARG A 36 6.12 -9.18 9.33
C ARG A 36 6.99 -10.18 10.10
N VAL A 37 6.39 -11.04 10.92
CA VAL A 37 7.10 -12.09 11.69
C VAL A 37 7.88 -13.01 10.76
N ILE A 38 7.22 -13.57 9.75
CA ILE A 38 7.86 -14.42 8.73
C ILE A 38 9.00 -13.69 8.04
N ARG A 39 8.82 -12.41 7.65
CA ARG A 39 9.87 -11.65 6.98
C ARG A 39 11.08 -11.39 7.89
N ALA A 40 10.85 -11.07 9.17
CA ALA A 40 11.94 -10.87 10.11
C ALA A 40 12.74 -12.17 10.31
N LEU A 41 12.04 -13.30 10.53
CA LEU A 41 12.67 -14.63 10.61
C LEU A 41 13.42 -15.00 9.32
N GLU A 42 12.84 -14.76 8.15
CA GLU A 42 13.49 -15.02 6.86
C GLU A 42 14.83 -14.28 6.75
N VAL A 43 14.87 -13.00 7.15
CA VAL A 43 16.10 -12.21 7.14
C VAL A 43 17.09 -12.73 8.17
N VAL A 44 16.65 -13.01 9.40
CA VAL A 44 17.54 -13.51 10.46
C VAL A 44 18.18 -14.84 10.08
N LEU A 45 17.37 -15.80 9.63
CA LEU A 45 17.82 -17.12 9.24
C LEU A 45 18.66 -17.10 7.96
N GLY A 46 18.31 -16.23 6.99
CA GLY A 46 19.03 -16.14 5.72
C GLY A 46 20.34 -15.36 5.78
N SER A 47 20.42 -14.34 6.64
CA SER A 47 21.60 -13.47 6.76
C SER A 47 22.51 -13.79 7.96
N GLY A 48 22.01 -14.55 8.94
CA GLY A 48 22.69 -14.79 10.21
C GLY A 48 22.75 -13.56 11.13
N ARG A 49 22.10 -12.45 10.76
CA ARG A 49 22.10 -11.20 11.50
C ARG A 49 20.69 -10.86 12.01
N PRO A 50 20.55 -10.25 13.20
CA PRO A 50 19.27 -9.75 13.68
C PRO A 50 18.60 -8.83 12.65
N PHE A 51 17.30 -8.99 12.42
CA PHE A 51 16.50 -8.12 11.55
C PHE A 51 16.56 -6.65 12.02
N SER A 52 16.59 -6.45 13.34
CA SER A 52 16.75 -5.15 13.99
C SER A 52 18.10 -4.47 13.71
N SER A 53 19.09 -5.20 13.19
CA SER A 53 20.39 -4.63 12.81
C SER A 53 20.38 -3.91 11.45
N PHE A 54 19.29 -4.02 10.68
CA PHE A 54 19.18 -3.44 9.34
C PHE A 54 18.53 -2.05 9.37
N GLY A 55 19.39 -1.03 9.36
CA GLY A 55 19.01 0.38 9.18
C GLY A 55 18.14 0.95 10.32
N PRO A 56 17.97 2.28 10.34
CA PRO A 56 17.21 2.96 11.39
C PRO A 56 15.69 2.74 11.32
N GLY A 57 15.20 1.89 10.41
CA GLY A 57 13.78 1.62 10.22
C GLY A 57 13.05 2.73 9.45
N ILE A 58 11.73 2.83 9.68
CA ILE A 58 10.83 3.76 8.96
C ILE A 58 10.71 5.13 9.64
N ASP A 59 11.38 5.34 10.78
CA ASP A 59 11.28 6.57 11.58
C ASP A 59 12.48 7.50 11.35
N ALA A 60 13.38 7.13 10.43
CA ALA A 60 14.49 7.98 10.01
C ALA A 60 14.22 8.62 8.66
N TYR A 61 14.35 9.94 8.63
CA TYR A 61 14.12 10.77 7.46
C TYR A 61 15.42 11.51 7.13
N PRO A 62 16.38 10.86 6.45
CA PRO A 62 17.62 11.51 6.07
C PRO A 62 17.34 12.70 5.15
N THR A 63 18.21 13.71 5.18
CA THR A 63 18.08 14.90 4.33
C THR A 63 17.95 14.49 2.86
N ALA A 64 16.89 14.95 2.22
CA ALA A 64 16.70 14.76 0.79
C ALA A 64 17.40 15.91 0.04
N PRO A 65 18.12 15.65 -1.06
CA PRO A 65 18.73 16.71 -1.88
C PRO A 65 17.70 17.43 -2.78
N PHE A 66 16.41 17.25 -2.51
CA PHE A 66 15.30 17.82 -3.26
C PHE A 66 14.10 18.04 -2.33
N PRO A 67 13.21 19.00 -2.64
CA PRO A 67 11.96 19.15 -1.92
C PRO A 67 11.04 17.94 -2.15
N ILE A 68 10.31 17.53 -1.11
CA ILE A 68 9.28 16.50 -1.21
C ILE A 68 7.93 17.18 -1.05
N VAL A 69 7.06 17.01 -2.04
CA VAL A 69 5.74 17.66 -2.07
C VAL A 69 4.64 16.62 -1.90
N GLY A 70 3.69 16.94 -1.03
CA GLY A 70 2.46 16.17 -0.82
C GLY A 70 1.25 17.01 -1.17
N LEU A 71 0.28 16.44 -1.88
CA LEU A 71 -1.00 17.09 -2.14
C LEU A 71 -1.97 16.80 -0.99
N ASP A 72 -2.44 17.84 -0.30
CA ASP A 72 -3.44 17.73 0.76
C ASP A 72 -4.82 18.06 0.21
N MET A 73 -5.68 17.05 0.13
CA MET A 73 -7.01 17.16 -0.43
C MET A 73 -8.06 16.81 0.64
N PRO A 74 -9.14 17.60 0.76
CA PRO A 74 -10.27 17.27 1.63
C PRO A 74 -10.78 15.84 1.39
N ARG A 75 -11.09 15.13 2.48
CA ARG A 75 -11.35 13.67 2.43
C ARG A 75 -12.61 13.32 1.63
N ASP A 76 -13.61 14.17 1.71
CA ASP A 76 -14.86 14.11 0.98
C ASP A 76 -14.62 14.29 -0.53
N ILE A 77 -13.86 15.32 -0.93
CA ILE A 77 -13.48 15.57 -2.32
C ILE A 77 -12.67 14.38 -2.87
N LEU A 78 -11.64 13.93 -2.14
CA LEU A 78 -10.83 12.78 -2.54
C LEU A 78 -11.69 11.51 -2.67
N GLY A 79 -12.63 11.32 -1.74
CA GLY A 79 -13.56 10.20 -1.77
C GLY A 79 -14.45 10.20 -3.00
N GLN A 80 -14.97 11.37 -3.39
CA GLN A 80 -15.80 11.54 -4.58
C GLN A 80 -14.99 11.30 -5.86
N ARG A 81 -13.83 11.96 -6.00
CA ARG A 81 -12.94 11.77 -7.16
C ARG A 81 -12.49 10.33 -7.36
N ILE A 82 -12.31 9.56 -6.29
CA ILE A 82 -12.03 8.13 -6.38
C ILE A 82 -13.20 7.37 -7.01
N ALA A 83 -14.45 7.70 -6.64
CA ALA A 83 -15.64 7.07 -7.21
C ALA A 83 -15.80 7.44 -8.69
N ASP A 84 -15.75 8.74 -9.00
CA ASP A 84 -15.86 9.24 -10.38
C ASP A 84 -14.79 8.61 -11.27
N ARG A 85 -13.55 8.50 -10.79
CA ARG A 85 -12.46 7.84 -11.54
C ARG A 85 -12.77 6.37 -11.84
N TYR A 86 -13.45 5.64 -10.95
CA TYR A 86 -13.86 4.26 -11.24
C TYR A 86 -15.01 4.21 -12.26
N ASP A 87 -15.94 5.18 -12.22
CA ASP A 87 -16.96 5.31 -13.27
C ASP A 87 -16.30 5.50 -14.63
N ASP A 88 -15.36 6.44 -14.73
CA ASP A 88 -14.60 6.72 -15.96
C ASP A 88 -13.81 5.50 -16.44
N GLN A 89 -13.13 4.79 -15.53
CA GLN A 89 -12.37 3.58 -15.86
C GLN A 89 -13.28 2.47 -16.41
N PHE A 90 -14.46 2.29 -15.81
CA PHE A 90 -15.43 1.29 -16.28
C PHE A 90 -15.93 1.64 -17.69
N LEU A 91 -16.27 2.92 -17.92
CA LEU A 91 -16.64 3.41 -19.25
C LEU A 91 -15.51 3.26 -20.28
N ALA A 92 -14.25 3.40 -19.84
CA ALA A 92 -13.08 3.23 -20.68
C ALA A 92 -12.68 1.76 -20.92
N GLY A 93 -13.47 0.78 -20.48
CA GLY A 93 -13.25 -0.64 -20.75
C GLY A 93 -12.39 -1.38 -19.72
N PHE A 94 -12.28 -0.88 -18.48
CA PHE A 94 -11.48 -1.55 -17.44
C PHE A 94 -11.95 -2.98 -17.15
N VAL A 95 -13.26 -3.26 -17.22
CA VAL A 95 -13.81 -4.61 -17.04
C VAL A 95 -13.29 -5.57 -18.12
N ASP A 96 -13.28 -5.12 -19.37
CA ASP A 96 -12.77 -5.90 -20.50
C ASP A 96 -11.27 -6.12 -20.41
N GLU A 97 -10.51 -5.10 -19.97
CA GLU A 97 -9.07 -5.22 -19.72
C GLU A 97 -8.77 -6.36 -18.73
N VAL A 98 -9.47 -6.40 -17.59
CA VAL A 98 -9.26 -7.44 -16.58
C VAL A 98 -9.61 -8.82 -17.11
N ARG A 99 -10.73 -8.95 -17.82
CA ARG A 99 -11.11 -10.22 -18.47
C ARG A 99 -10.04 -10.70 -19.44
N MET A 100 -9.59 -9.82 -20.35
CA MET A 100 -8.54 -10.14 -21.31
C MET A 100 -7.23 -10.57 -20.63
N LEU A 101 -6.88 -9.96 -19.50
CA LEU A 101 -5.67 -10.32 -18.76
C LEU A 101 -5.78 -11.66 -18.04
N LEU A 102 -6.98 -12.05 -17.60
CA LEU A 102 -7.25 -13.37 -17.04
C LEU A 102 -7.19 -14.47 -18.11
N ASP A 103 -7.66 -14.18 -19.32
CA ASP A 103 -7.70 -15.14 -20.44
C ASP A 103 -6.32 -15.39 -21.08
N ARG A 104 -5.31 -14.56 -20.77
CA ARG A 104 -3.94 -14.76 -21.29
C ARG A 104 -3.36 -16.09 -20.79
N PRO A 105 -2.56 -16.79 -21.61
CA PRO A 105 -1.77 -17.93 -21.13
C PRO A 105 -0.91 -17.54 -19.92
N GLY A 106 -1.10 -18.24 -18.80
CA GLY A 106 -0.43 -17.95 -17.52
C GLY A 106 -1.10 -16.86 -16.66
N GLY A 107 -2.11 -16.16 -17.19
CA GLY A 107 -2.93 -15.17 -16.49
C GLY A 107 -2.14 -14.05 -15.81
N LEU A 108 -2.75 -13.44 -14.79
CA LEU A 108 -2.10 -12.45 -13.93
C LEU A 108 -1.24 -13.10 -12.85
N SER A 109 -0.05 -12.55 -12.61
CA SER A 109 0.80 -12.97 -11.49
C SER A 109 0.11 -12.76 -10.14
N ARG A 110 0.51 -13.54 -9.12
CA ARG A 110 -0.06 -13.45 -7.76
C ARG A 110 -0.08 -12.02 -7.22
N THR A 111 0.95 -11.21 -7.50
CA THR A 111 1.05 -9.82 -7.06
C THR A 111 0.10 -8.91 -7.84
N ALA A 112 0.04 -9.04 -9.17
CA ALA A 112 -0.82 -8.22 -10.01
C ALA A 112 -2.30 -8.43 -9.67
N ARG A 113 -2.71 -9.67 -9.36
CA ARG A 113 -4.06 -10.01 -8.89
C ARG A 113 -4.48 -9.33 -7.58
N GLN A 114 -3.54 -8.80 -6.80
CA GLN A 114 -3.83 -8.09 -5.55
C GLN A 114 -3.96 -6.57 -5.72
N ALA A 115 -3.75 -6.05 -6.94
CA ALA A 115 -3.95 -4.63 -7.22
C ALA A 115 -5.41 -4.22 -7.00
N LEU A 116 -5.61 -2.97 -6.55
CA LEU A 116 -6.95 -2.39 -6.34
C LEU A 116 -7.70 -2.31 -7.68
N GLY A 117 -8.99 -2.59 -7.66
CA GLY A 117 -9.80 -2.69 -8.88
C GLY A 117 -9.67 -4.06 -9.54
N TYR A 118 -8.43 -4.48 -9.83
CA TYR A 118 -8.18 -5.82 -10.40
C TYR A 118 -8.67 -6.92 -9.48
N ARG A 119 -8.31 -6.90 -8.19
CA ARG A 119 -8.72 -7.94 -7.26
C ARG A 119 -10.24 -8.09 -7.19
N GLU A 120 -10.96 -6.97 -7.20
CA GLU A 120 -12.41 -6.96 -7.11
C GLU A 120 -13.08 -7.42 -8.40
N LEU A 121 -12.55 -7.01 -9.57
CA LEU A 121 -13.04 -7.48 -10.86
C LEU A 121 -12.70 -8.96 -11.12
N ILE A 122 -11.56 -9.43 -10.63
CA ILE A 122 -11.21 -10.86 -10.66
C ILE A 122 -12.21 -11.66 -9.82
N ASP A 123 -12.60 -11.16 -8.65
CA ASP A 123 -13.60 -11.80 -7.80
C ASP A 123 -14.98 -11.87 -8.48
N HIS A 124 -15.35 -10.84 -9.26
CA HIS A 124 -16.52 -10.90 -10.14
C HIS A 124 -16.44 -12.05 -11.15
N PHE A 125 -15.31 -12.21 -11.84
CA PHE A 125 -15.16 -13.25 -12.87
C PHE A 125 -15.02 -14.67 -12.30
N GLU A 126 -14.33 -14.85 -11.18
CA GLU A 126 -13.98 -16.18 -10.67
C GLU A 126 -14.96 -16.69 -9.60
N ASN A 127 -15.53 -15.78 -8.80
CA ASN A 127 -16.39 -16.14 -7.66
C ASN A 127 -17.83 -15.64 -7.83
N GLY A 128 -18.14 -14.95 -8.93
CA GLY A 128 -19.51 -14.55 -9.27
C GLY A 128 -20.03 -13.33 -8.49
N THR A 129 -19.16 -12.55 -7.85
CA THR A 129 -19.54 -11.29 -7.20
C THR A 129 -20.19 -10.35 -8.21
N PRO A 130 -21.38 -9.77 -7.97
CA PRO A 130 -22.02 -8.86 -8.93
C PRO A 130 -21.11 -7.69 -9.33
N LEU A 131 -21.14 -7.27 -10.61
CA LEU A 131 -20.22 -6.26 -11.14
C LEU A 131 -20.30 -4.91 -10.39
N GLU A 132 -21.50 -4.44 -10.08
CA GLU A 132 -21.72 -3.22 -9.30
C GLU A 132 -21.21 -3.33 -7.86
N GLU A 133 -21.29 -4.54 -7.28
CA GLU A 133 -20.73 -4.81 -5.96
C GLU A 133 -19.20 -4.81 -5.99
N ALA A 134 -18.59 -5.45 -7.01
CA ALA A 134 -17.15 -5.42 -7.23
C ALA A 134 -16.62 -3.98 -7.38
N LYS A 135 -17.33 -3.14 -8.14
CA LYS A 135 -17.02 -1.71 -8.28
C LYS A 135 -17.11 -0.97 -6.95
N THR A 136 -18.20 -1.17 -6.21
CA THR A 136 -18.40 -0.56 -4.87
C THR A 136 -17.28 -0.95 -3.91
N ASN A 137 -16.90 -2.23 -3.91
CA ASN A 137 -15.80 -2.77 -3.11
C ASN A 137 -14.45 -2.15 -3.53
N ALA A 138 -14.21 -1.97 -4.83
CA ALA A 138 -12.98 -1.37 -5.35
C ALA A 138 -12.85 0.09 -4.90
N VAL A 139 -13.93 0.87 -5.01
CA VAL A 139 -14.00 2.26 -4.51
C VAL A 139 -13.72 2.31 -3.01
N PHE A 140 -14.41 1.49 -2.21
CA PHE A 140 -14.23 1.44 -0.76
C PHE A 140 -12.79 1.13 -0.36
N ARG A 141 -12.19 0.09 -0.97
CA ARG A 141 -10.81 -0.29 -0.68
C ARG A 141 -9.81 0.76 -1.12
N THR A 142 -10.06 1.43 -2.23
CA THR A 142 -9.20 2.51 -2.72
C THR A 142 -9.27 3.72 -1.78
N ARG A 143 -10.44 4.09 -1.26
CA ARG A 143 -10.58 5.11 -0.21
C ARG A 143 -9.81 4.73 1.06
N ARG A 144 -9.89 3.47 1.50
CA ARG A 144 -9.11 2.98 2.66
C ARG A 144 -7.61 3.02 2.40
N PHE A 145 -7.18 2.71 1.18
CA PHE A 145 -5.79 2.78 0.75
C PHE A 145 -5.29 4.23 0.73
N ALA A 146 -6.02 5.16 0.13
CA ALA A 146 -5.69 6.58 0.12
C ALA A 146 -5.56 7.14 1.56
N ARG A 147 -6.48 6.78 2.47
CA ARG A 147 -6.36 7.14 3.90
C ARG A 147 -5.10 6.58 4.55
N ARG A 148 -4.67 5.38 4.16
CA ARG A 148 -3.42 4.78 4.65
C ARG A 148 -2.21 5.49 4.08
N GLN A 149 -2.22 5.87 2.81
CA GLN A 149 -1.16 6.66 2.18
C GLN A 149 -0.99 8.00 2.89
N LEU A 150 -2.08 8.76 3.11
CA LEU A 150 -2.03 10.03 3.84
C LEU A 150 -1.43 9.87 5.25
N ARG A 151 -1.84 8.83 6.00
CA ARG A 151 -1.25 8.54 7.32
C ARG A 151 0.22 8.10 7.25
N TRP A 152 0.63 7.47 6.15
CA TRP A 152 2.01 7.04 5.97
C TRP A 152 2.89 8.25 5.66
N PHE A 153 2.52 9.05 4.67
CA PHE A 153 3.25 10.24 4.25
C PHE A 153 3.24 11.32 5.33
N GLY A 154 2.15 11.47 6.08
CA GLY A 154 2.07 12.43 7.18
C GLY A 154 3.04 12.19 8.34
N ARG A 155 3.80 11.08 8.33
CA ARG A 155 4.88 10.83 9.30
C ARG A 155 6.21 11.44 8.87
N ASP A 156 6.37 11.74 7.59
CA ASP A 156 7.61 12.27 7.03
C ASP A 156 7.62 13.80 7.13
N PRO A 157 8.43 14.38 8.03
CA PRO A 157 8.44 15.83 8.26
C PRO A 157 9.06 16.61 7.10
N ARG A 158 9.66 15.92 6.11
CA ARG A 158 10.27 16.56 4.93
C ARG A 158 9.22 16.96 3.88
N ILE A 159 7.98 16.48 4.02
CA ILE A 159 6.93 16.73 3.04
C ILE A 159 6.32 18.11 3.25
N GLY A 160 6.50 18.99 2.25
CA GLY A 160 5.74 20.22 2.12
C GLY A 160 4.34 19.92 1.56
N TRP A 161 3.32 20.08 2.40
CA TRP A 161 1.93 19.82 2.03
C TRP A 161 1.30 21.02 1.33
N MET A 162 0.73 20.78 0.16
CA MET A 162 0.07 21.79 -0.67
C MET A 162 -1.44 21.51 -0.72
N PRO A 163 -2.28 22.44 -0.23
CA PRO A 163 -3.72 22.30 -0.33
C PRO A 163 -4.17 22.21 -1.80
N THR A 164 -5.08 21.30 -2.10
CA THR A 164 -5.67 21.18 -3.43
C THR A 164 -7.08 20.59 -3.38
N ASP A 165 -7.92 20.99 -4.32
CA ASP A 165 -9.19 20.34 -4.65
C ASP A 165 -9.09 19.51 -5.96
N GLY A 166 -7.91 19.50 -6.57
CA GLY A 166 -7.63 18.84 -7.85
C GLY A 166 -8.21 19.56 -9.07
N THR A 167 -8.63 20.82 -8.91
CA THR A 167 -9.07 21.72 -9.99
C THR A 167 -8.29 23.03 -10.00
N ASN A 168 -7.88 23.52 -8.84
CA ASN A 168 -7.11 24.74 -8.71
C ASN A 168 -5.61 24.44 -8.61
N THR A 169 -4.93 24.53 -9.77
CA THR A 169 -3.48 24.39 -9.88
C THR A 169 -2.74 25.62 -9.38
N GLU A 170 -3.37 26.79 -9.30
CA GLU A 170 -2.74 28.04 -8.87
C GLU A 170 -2.33 28.00 -7.40
N ILE A 171 -3.16 27.40 -6.53
CA ILE A 171 -2.84 27.22 -5.10
C ILE A 171 -1.61 26.32 -4.94
N ALA A 172 -1.56 25.21 -5.69
CA ALA A 172 -0.42 24.31 -5.66
C ALA A 172 0.86 24.97 -6.21
N LEU A 173 0.75 25.76 -7.28
CA LEU A 173 1.88 26.50 -7.88
C LEU A 173 2.41 27.60 -6.94
N ALA A 174 1.53 28.33 -6.26
CA ALA A 174 1.91 29.35 -5.28
C ALA A 174 2.69 28.72 -4.10
N SER A 175 2.16 27.62 -3.53
CA SER A 175 2.87 26.88 -2.46
C SER A 175 4.17 26.25 -2.93
N MET A 176 4.28 25.87 -4.21
CA MET A 176 5.52 25.35 -4.79
C MET A 176 6.60 26.43 -4.94
N THR A 177 6.22 27.66 -5.29
CA THR A 177 7.14 28.79 -5.40
C THR A 177 7.71 29.16 -4.02
N GLU A 178 6.84 29.21 -2.99
CA GLU A 178 7.25 29.43 -1.60
C GLU A 178 8.20 28.33 -1.07
N LEU A 179 7.95 27.08 -1.45
CA LEU A 179 8.80 25.94 -1.07
C LEU A 179 10.18 25.95 -1.75
N LEU A 180 10.26 26.46 -2.98
CA LEU A 180 11.49 26.53 -3.77
C LEU A 180 12.33 27.77 -3.46
N GLY A 181 11.74 28.79 -2.82
CA GLY A 181 12.45 29.98 -2.37
C GLY A 181 12.77 30.97 -3.50
N ASP A 182 11.96 30.99 -4.57
CA ASP A 182 12.03 31.98 -5.66
C ASP A 182 11.09 33.17 -5.41
#